data_AF-A0A351K2A0-F1
#
_entry.id   AF-A0A351K2A0-F1
#
_cell.length_a   1.000
_cell.length_b   1.000
_cell.length_c   1.000
_cell.angle_alpha   90.00
_cell.angle_beta   90.00
_cell.angle_gamma   90.00
#
_symmetry.space_group_name_H-M   'P 1'
#
loop_
_entity.id
_entity.type
_entity.pdbx_description
1 polymer ?
#
loop_
_entity_poly.entity_id
_entity_poly.type
_entity_poly.pdbx_seq_one_letter_code
_entity_poly.pdbx_strand_id
1 'polypeptide(L)' 'MTAEPFVPPPYPYDRLDRLAPLASHHDGGVVDLSIGTPFDPPPASVINAFGSSGAERGYPASIGSA' A
#
# COMPACT_ATOMS: atom_id res chain seq x y z
N MET A 1 -20.37 22.00 -20.36
CA MET A 1 -19.75 22.58 -19.15
C MET A 1 -18.92 21.48 -18.52
N THR A 2 -17.60 21.49 -18.69
CA THR A 2 -16.72 20.58 -17.97
C THR A 2 -16.46 21.18 -16.59
N ALA A 3 -16.96 20.54 -15.53
CA ALA A 3 -16.59 20.89 -14.17
C ALA A 3 -15.10 20.55 -13.96
N GLU A 4 -14.39 21.36 -13.18
CA GLU A 4 -13.04 21.00 -12.78
C GLU A 4 -13.07 19.73 -11.91
N PRO A 5 -12.09 18.81 -12.09
CA PRO A 5 -11.99 17.61 -11.28
C PRO A 5 -11.61 17.96 -9.83
N PHE A 6 -12.16 17.20 -8.89
CA PHE A 6 -11.79 17.30 -7.49
C PHE A 6 -10.33 16.87 -7.28
N VAL A 7 -9.57 17.67 -6.53
CA VAL A 7 -8.20 17.34 -6.10
C VAL A 7 -8.24 16.97 -4.62
N PRO A 8 -7.99 15.69 -4.25
CA PRO A 8 -7.93 15.31 -2.85
C PRO A 8 -6.74 15.97 -2.14
N PRO A 9 -6.84 16.23 -0.83
CA PRO A 9 -5.70 16.69 -0.04
C PRO A 9 -4.61 15.59 0.01
N PRO A 10 -3.35 15.97 0.28
CA PRO A 10 -2.27 14.99 0.52
C PRO A 10 -2.62 14.12 1.73
N TYR A 11 -2.03 12.92 1.78
CA TYR A 11 -2.31 12.01 2.87
C TYR A 11 -1.86 12.61 4.21
N PRO A 12 -2.61 12.41 5.31
CA PRO A 12 -2.29 13.02 6.59
C PRO A 12 -0.89 12.68 7.12
N TYR A 13 -0.39 11.47 6.83
CA TYR A 13 0.92 11.00 7.28
C TYR A 13 2.10 11.67 6.57
N ASP A 14 1.94 12.18 5.33
CA ASP A 14 3.00 12.92 4.61
C ASP A 14 3.47 14.16 5.40
N ARG A 15 2.62 14.69 6.29
CA ARG A 15 2.97 15.83 7.15
C ARG A 15 3.94 15.47 8.27
N LEU A 16 4.13 14.19 8.55
CA LEU A 16 5.00 13.67 9.60
C LEU A 16 6.43 13.43 9.09
N ASP A 17 6.64 13.34 7.77
CA ASP A 17 7.97 13.13 7.16
C ASP A 17 9.01 14.17 7.63
N ARG A 18 8.57 15.42 7.82
CA ARG A 18 9.42 16.51 8.33
C ARG A 18 9.93 16.30 9.76
N LEU A 19 9.30 15.39 10.51
CA LEU A 19 9.64 15.10 11.90
C LEU A 19 10.64 13.94 12.02
N ALA A 20 10.73 13.06 11.03
CA ALA A 20 11.66 11.92 11.05
C ALA A 20 13.14 12.35 11.22
N PRO A 21 13.64 13.42 10.54
CA PRO A 21 15.00 13.91 10.77
C PRO A 21 15.23 14.50 12.16
N LEU A 22 14.18 14.99 12.84
CA LEU A 22 14.30 15.48 14.20
C LEU A 22 14.41 14.32 15.18
N ALA A 23 13.56 13.30 15.00
CA ALA A 23 13.55 12.11 15.83
C ALA A 23 14.86 11.30 15.75
N SER A 24 15.55 11.30 14.60
CA SER A 24 16.82 10.58 14.42
C SER A 24 17.98 11.10 15.29
N HIS A 25 17.84 12.26 15.94
CA HIS A 25 18.82 12.79 16.89
C HIS A 25 18.73 12.13 18.28
N HIS A 26 17.65 11.39 18.56
CA HIS A 26 17.46 10.67 19.80
C HIS A 26 17.94 9.21 19.66
N ASP A 27 18.43 8.64 20.75
CA ASP A 27 18.77 7.22 20.79
C ASP A 27 17.51 6.37 20.52
N GLY A 28 17.63 5.39 19.61
CA GLY A 28 16.50 4.59 19.11
C GLY A 28 15.63 5.24 18.03
N GLY A 29 15.79 6.53 17.71
CA GLY A 29 15.11 7.19 16.59
C GLY A 29 13.58 7.27 16.68
N VAL A 30 12.90 7.12 15.54
CA VAL A 30 11.43 7.21 15.42
C VAL A 30 10.79 5.82 15.43
N VAL A 31 9.67 5.66 16.15
CA VAL A 31 8.75 4.52 15.97
C VAL A 31 7.64 4.97 15.02
N ASP A 32 7.72 4.56 13.76
CA ASP A 32 6.78 4.98 12.73
C ASP A 32 5.51 4.11 12.74
N LEU A 33 4.42 4.68 13.29
CA LEU A 33 3.07 4.11 13.29
C LEU A 33 2.10 5.01 12.49
N SER A 34 2.63 5.82 11.57
CA SER A 34 1.83 6.80 10.84
C SER A 34 1.02 6.21 9.68
N ILE A 35 1.47 5.07 9.14
CA ILE A 35 0.86 4.38 8.02
C ILE A 35 0.37 2.99 8.47
N GLY A 36 -0.91 2.71 8.25
CA GLY A 36 -1.53 1.41 8.55
C GLY A 36 -1.23 0.32 7.54
N THR A 37 -0.01 0.25 7.00
CA THR A 37 0.39 -0.80 6.05
C THR A 37 0.71 -2.08 6.82
N PRO A 38 0.06 -3.22 6.49
CA PRO A 38 0.42 -4.51 7.06
C PRO A 38 1.90 -4.84 6.82
N PHE A 39 2.59 -5.33 7.85
CA PHE A 39 4.02 -5.67 7.77
C PHE A 39 4.27 -7.16 7.52
N ASP A 40 3.31 -8.01 7.88
CA ASP A 40 3.47 -9.46 7.75
C ASP A 40 3.57 -9.89 6.28
N PRO A 41 4.42 -10.88 5.96
CA PRO A 41 4.53 -11.39 4.61
C PRO A 41 3.21 -12.05 4.16
N PRO A 42 2.86 -11.98 2.86
CA PRO A 42 1.72 -12.72 2.34
C PRO A 42 1.86 -14.23 2.59
N PRO A 43 0.77 -14.97 2.82
CA PRO A 43 0.83 -16.41 3.03
C PRO A 43 1.47 -17.13 1.83
N ALA A 44 2.38 -18.08 2.11
CA ALA A 44 3.10 -18.81 1.06
C ALA A 44 2.16 -19.58 0.11
N SER A 45 1.02 -20.07 0.60
CA SER A 45 0.01 -20.75 -0.23
C SER A 45 -0.57 -19.83 -1.30
N VAL A 46 -0.81 -18.56 -0.99
CA VAL A 46 -1.31 -17.55 -1.94
C VAL A 46 -0.23 -17.25 -2.98
N ILE A 47 1.01 -17.02 -2.54
CA ILE A 47 2.14 -16.76 -3.45
C ILE A 47 2.34 -17.92 -4.43
N ASN A 48 2.31 -19.16 -3.93
CA ASN A 48 2.47 -20.35 -4.77
C ASN A 48 1.32 -20.48 -5.79
N ALA A 49 0.06 -20.35 -5.34
CA ALA A 49 -1.09 -20.44 -6.22
C ALA A 49 -1.06 -19.37 -7.32
N PHE A 50 -0.66 -18.14 -6.96
CA PHE A 50 -0.54 -17.05 -7.93
C PHE A 50 0.60 -17.30 -8.93
N GLY A 51 1.77 -17.72 -8.44
CA GLY A 51 2.97 -17.95 -9.25
C GLY A 51 2.88 -19.15 -10.20
N SER A 52 2.01 -20.12 -9.94
CA SER A 52 1.83 -21.31 -10.77
C SER A 52 0.46 -21.39 -11.47
N SER A 53 -0.35 -20.33 -11.46
CA SER A 53 -1.74 -20.38 -11.93
C SER A 53 -1.88 -20.62 -13.43
N GLY A 54 -0.98 -20.07 -14.25
CA GLY A 54 -1.11 -20.08 -15.72
C GLY A 54 -2.34 -19.32 -16.25
N ALA A 55 -3.02 -18.56 -15.37
CA ALA A 55 -4.27 -17.86 -15.64
C ALA A 55 -4.05 -16.38 -15.97
N GLU A 56 -2.80 -15.92 -16.01
CA GLU A 56 -2.43 -14.52 -16.25
C GLU A 56 -2.71 -14.03 -17.68
N ARG A 57 -3.06 -14.93 -18.60
CA ARG A 57 -3.34 -14.61 -20.01
C ARG A 57 -4.84 -14.59 -20.30
N GLY A 58 -5.30 -13.47 -20.86
CA GLY A 58 -6.70 -13.28 -21.27
C GLY A 58 -7.51 -12.50 -20.24
N TYR A 59 -8.73 -12.12 -20.62
CA TYR A 59 -9.65 -11.44 -19.73
C TYR A 59 -10.46 -12.46 -18.92
N PRO A 60 -10.42 -12.42 -17.57
CA PRO A 60 -11.31 -13.24 -16.75
C PRO A 60 -12.76 -12.78 -16.93
N ALA A 61 -13.71 -13.68 -16.67
CA ALA A 61 -15.12 -13.32 -16.62
C ALA A 61 -15.35 -12.29 -15.50
N SER A 62 -16.29 -11.34 -15.71
CA SER A 62 -16.57 -10.29 -14.72
C SER A 62 -17.03 -10.80 -13.36
N ILE A 63 -17.62 -12.00 -13.30
CA ILE A 63 -18.04 -12.67 -12.06
C ILE A 63 -16.93 -13.52 -11.42
N GLY A 64 -15.76 -13.60 -12.05
CA GLY A 64 -14.69 -14.54 -11.69
C GLY A 64 -14.95 -15.96 -12.20
N SER A 65 -14.06 -16.87 -11.78
CA SER A 65 -14.21 -18.32 -11.91
C SER A 65 -14.44 -18.95 -10.54
N ALA A 66 -15.13 -20.09 -10.50
CA ALA A 66 -15.31 -20.90 -9.29
C ALA A 66 -14.08 -21.75 -8.98
#